data_AF-A0A9D1J9K3-F1
#
_entry.id   AF-A0A9D1J9K3-F1
#
_cell.length_a   1.000
_cell.length_b   1.000
_cell.length_c   1.000
_cell.angle_alpha   90.00
_cell.angle_beta   90.00
_cell.angle_gamma   90.00
#
_symmetry.space_group_name_H-M   'P 1'
#
loop_
_entity.id
_entity.type
_entity.pdbx_description
1 polymer ?
#
loop_
_entity_poly.entity_id
_entity_poly.type
_entity_poly.pdbx_seq_one_letter_code
_entity_poly.pdbx_strand_id
1 'polypeptide(L)'
;MKLYDFDGMFEQKLSEYIKRNPRGYTEKQWEDVIPSMYAKFGDTVIKSIGKTPNQYYAEQSDEELVSGLRAHIKNGVPVSEYLCNAIESRHIEELLLPLLSGSEDEISYALNLIGSCKVALPEYMRLLTASDSEDVRNTCVDYVKDFADEVKEHALENYKKGVQPEYMLEILSRCTVRDERVFDLLIKAFRTADENLAMCASYLAAYGDERALPYLMEKIEDEDISYADFQELKFAIEALGGTYDKERDFSSDPYYELIKSHGVIDIDIFKDIK
;
A
#
# COMPACT_ATOMS: atom_id res chain seq x y z
N MET A 1 -7.09 30.69 9.87
CA MET A 1 -5.63 30.50 9.76
C MET A 1 -5.13 31.05 8.43
N LYS A 2 -3.91 31.57 8.35
CA LYS A 2 -3.30 31.98 7.07
C LYS A 2 -2.66 30.76 6.41
N LEU A 3 -2.84 30.59 5.10
CA LEU A 3 -2.23 29.49 4.35
C LEU A 3 -0.90 29.98 3.78
N TYR A 4 0.13 29.15 3.92
CA TYR A 4 1.47 29.43 3.40
C TYR A 4 1.91 28.29 2.50
N ASP A 5 2.23 28.60 1.26
CA ASP A 5 2.85 27.67 0.33
C ASP A 5 4.35 27.54 0.64
N PHE A 6 4.67 26.74 1.67
CA PHE A 6 6.06 26.54 2.08
C PHE A 6 6.88 25.82 1.00
N ASP A 7 6.26 24.99 0.19
CA ASP A 7 6.91 24.26 -0.91
C ASP A 7 7.29 25.21 -2.03
N GLY A 8 6.36 26.06 -2.49
CA GLY A 8 6.67 27.11 -3.46
C GLY A 8 7.73 28.09 -2.96
N MET A 9 7.75 28.40 -1.65
CA MET A 9 8.81 29.22 -1.06
C MET A 9 10.18 28.51 -1.09
N PHE A 10 10.21 27.20 -0.84
CA PHE A 10 11.42 26.40 -0.96
C PHE A 10 11.90 26.29 -2.41
N GLU A 11 11.01 26.01 -3.36
CA GLU A 11 11.31 25.93 -4.79
C GLU A 11 11.90 27.23 -5.32
N GLN A 12 11.38 28.37 -4.89
CA GLN A 12 11.94 29.68 -5.23
C GLN A 12 13.38 29.81 -4.70
N LYS A 13 13.63 29.40 -3.45
CA LYS A 13 14.96 29.44 -2.83
C LYS A 13 15.94 28.49 -3.52
N LEU A 14 15.50 27.29 -3.86
CA LEU A 14 16.27 26.29 -4.58
C LEU A 14 16.65 26.82 -5.98
N SER A 15 15.69 27.40 -6.70
CA SER A 15 15.91 28.01 -8.01
C SER A 15 16.92 29.16 -7.97
N GLU A 16 16.85 30.02 -6.95
CA GLU A 16 17.83 31.10 -6.72
C GLU A 16 19.23 30.54 -6.43
N TYR A 17 19.31 29.46 -5.65
CA TYR A 17 20.57 28.80 -5.31
C TYR A 17 21.23 28.18 -6.55
N ILE A 18 20.47 27.46 -7.39
CA ILE A 18 20.95 26.86 -8.64
C ILE A 18 21.51 27.94 -9.57
N LYS A 19 20.77 29.04 -9.77
CA LYS A 19 21.21 30.16 -10.62
C LYS A 19 22.53 30.79 -10.16
N ARG A 20 22.77 30.85 -8.84
CA ARG A 20 23.99 31.41 -8.26
C ARG A 20 25.17 30.43 -8.23
N ASN A 21 24.90 29.13 -8.38
CA ASN A 21 25.90 28.07 -8.32
C ASN A 21 25.84 27.20 -9.60
N PRO A 22 26.17 27.75 -10.78
CA PRO A 22 26.01 27.05 -12.07
C PRO A 22 26.97 25.87 -12.27
N ARG A 23 28.03 25.75 -11.46
CA ARG A 23 28.91 24.56 -11.38
C ARG A 23 28.59 23.67 -10.18
N GLY A 24 27.34 23.71 -9.71
CA GLY A 24 26.87 23.01 -8.53
C GLY A 24 26.78 21.50 -8.72
N TYR A 25 25.81 20.89 -8.07
CA TYR A 25 25.60 19.45 -8.06
C TYR A 25 25.23 18.89 -9.44
N THR A 26 25.62 17.64 -9.70
CA THR A 26 25.07 16.83 -10.81
C THR A 26 23.62 16.42 -10.50
N GLU A 27 22.88 15.94 -11.50
CA GLU A 27 21.49 15.48 -11.35
C GLU A 27 21.33 14.45 -10.21
N LYS A 28 22.17 13.41 -10.20
CA LYS A 28 22.17 12.39 -9.13
C LYS A 28 22.47 12.97 -7.75
N GLN A 29 23.36 13.96 -7.66
CA GLN A 29 23.67 14.61 -6.38
C GLN A 29 22.53 15.51 -5.90
N TRP A 30 21.69 16.02 -6.80
CA TRP A 30 20.52 16.80 -6.40
C TRP A 30 19.47 15.93 -5.71
N GLU A 31 19.27 14.69 -6.17
CA GLU A 31 18.38 13.74 -5.50
C GLU A 31 18.78 13.51 -4.02
N ASP A 32 20.08 13.46 -3.73
CA ASP A 32 20.60 13.30 -2.38
C ASP A 32 20.54 14.59 -1.53
N VAL A 33 20.71 15.75 -2.15
CA VAL A 33 20.90 17.03 -1.43
C VAL A 33 19.59 17.77 -1.19
N ILE A 34 18.62 17.67 -2.12
CA ILE A 34 17.32 18.36 -1.99
C ILE A 34 16.61 18.02 -0.67
N PRO A 35 16.50 16.75 -0.24
CA PRO A 35 15.86 16.40 1.03
C PRO A 35 16.51 17.10 2.23
N SER A 36 17.85 17.14 2.28
CA SER A 36 18.58 17.83 3.35
C SER A 36 18.37 19.35 3.32
N MET A 37 18.34 19.95 2.12
CA MET A 37 18.04 21.37 1.96
C MET A 37 16.62 21.71 2.39
N TYR A 38 15.65 20.84 2.09
CA TYR A 38 14.26 20.99 2.48
C TYR A 38 14.12 20.88 4.01
N ALA A 39 14.66 19.83 4.63
CA ALA A 39 14.70 19.73 6.10
C ALA A 39 15.28 20.98 6.77
N LYS A 40 16.40 21.49 6.26
CA LYS A 40 17.02 22.73 6.76
C LYS A 40 16.13 23.96 6.55
N PHE A 41 15.38 24.02 5.45
CA PHE A 41 14.42 25.10 5.22
C PHE A 41 13.30 25.09 6.28
N GLY A 42 12.82 23.90 6.68
CA GLY A 42 11.87 23.71 7.77
C GLY A 42 12.28 24.33 9.12
N ASP A 43 13.58 24.44 9.36
CA ASP A 43 14.19 25.03 10.57
C ASP A 43 14.78 26.43 10.35
N THR A 44 14.59 27.02 9.17
CA THR A 44 15.09 28.36 8.85
C THR A 44 14.00 29.41 9.01
N VAL A 45 14.27 30.48 9.76
CA VAL A 45 13.29 31.55 9.99
C VAL A 45 13.02 32.30 8.69
N ILE A 46 11.75 32.33 8.29
CA ILE A 46 11.28 33.07 7.12
C ILE A 46 10.95 34.50 7.57
N LYS A 47 11.74 35.47 7.10
CA LYS A 47 11.64 36.89 7.54
C LYS A 47 10.24 37.49 7.43
N SER A 48 9.48 37.15 6.39
CA SER A 48 8.11 37.67 6.18
C SER A 48 7.06 37.06 7.11
N ILE A 49 7.40 35.95 7.78
CA ILE A 49 6.51 35.20 8.69
C ILE A 49 6.98 35.36 10.14
N GLY A 50 8.29 35.57 10.36
CA GLY A 50 8.91 35.67 11.68
C GLY A 50 9.13 34.32 12.38
N LYS A 51 8.83 33.20 11.69
CA LYS A 51 8.91 31.82 12.19
C LYS A 51 9.55 30.90 11.15
N THR A 52 9.98 29.72 11.57
CA THR A 52 10.29 28.62 10.65
C THR A 52 8.99 27.89 10.24
N PRO A 53 8.95 27.15 9.12
CA PRO A 53 7.81 26.28 8.78
C PRO A 53 7.44 25.32 9.91
N ASN A 54 8.43 24.64 10.51
CA ASN A 54 8.19 23.71 11.62
C ASN A 54 7.58 24.44 12.85
N GLN A 55 8.12 25.60 13.23
CA GLN A 55 7.57 26.40 14.32
C GLN A 55 6.15 26.90 14.04
N TYR A 56 5.85 27.25 12.78
CA TYR A 56 4.53 27.74 12.39
C TYR A 56 3.43 26.72 12.67
N TYR A 57 3.66 25.44 12.33
CA TYR A 57 2.70 24.37 12.60
C TYR A 57 2.80 23.83 14.04
N ALA A 58 3.98 23.81 14.65
CA ALA A 58 4.14 23.37 16.05
C ALA A 58 3.34 24.21 17.05
N GLU A 59 3.13 25.50 16.77
CA GLU A 59 2.34 26.38 17.64
C GLU A 59 0.82 26.24 17.47
N GLN A 60 0.35 25.49 16.48
CA GLN A 60 -1.08 25.28 16.24
C GLN A 60 -1.63 24.17 17.14
N SER A 61 -2.92 24.27 17.48
CA SER A 61 -3.69 23.16 18.06
C SER A 61 -3.96 22.06 17.04
N ASP A 62 -4.39 20.89 17.52
CA ASP A 62 -4.68 19.74 16.66
C ASP A 62 -5.83 20.04 15.70
N GLU A 63 -6.87 20.72 16.17
CA GLU A 63 -7.99 21.16 15.35
C GLU A 63 -7.58 22.20 14.31
N GLU A 64 -6.62 23.07 14.63
CA GLU A 64 -6.08 24.06 13.69
C GLU A 64 -5.25 23.39 12.59
N LEU A 65 -4.45 22.37 12.91
CA LEU A 65 -3.69 21.61 11.91
C LEU A 65 -4.63 20.90 10.92
N VAL A 66 -5.64 20.19 11.42
CA VAL A 66 -6.61 19.49 10.56
C VAL A 66 -7.45 20.49 9.74
N SER A 67 -7.90 21.57 10.37
CA SER A 67 -8.58 22.66 9.64
C SER A 67 -7.68 23.30 8.59
N GLY A 68 -6.38 23.38 8.88
CA GLY A 68 -5.34 23.84 7.98
C GLY A 68 -5.16 22.95 6.77
N LEU A 69 -5.03 21.64 6.97
CA LEU A 69 -4.97 20.64 5.90
C LEU A 69 -6.15 20.79 4.93
N ARG A 70 -7.38 20.82 5.46
CA ARG A 70 -8.59 21.01 4.65
C ARG A 70 -8.58 22.33 3.89
N ALA A 71 -8.12 23.41 4.54
CA ALA A 71 -8.03 24.71 3.91
C ALA A 71 -6.99 24.75 2.77
N HIS A 72 -5.84 24.07 2.93
CA HIS A 72 -4.85 23.92 1.86
C HIS A 72 -5.47 23.22 0.64
N ILE A 73 -6.08 22.05 0.85
CA ILE A 73 -6.75 21.27 -0.22
C ILE A 73 -7.82 22.12 -0.92
N LYS A 74 -8.75 22.68 -0.15
CA LYS A 74 -9.88 23.46 -0.69
C LYS A 74 -9.45 24.69 -1.51
N ASN A 75 -8.34 25.32 -1.15
CA ASN A 75 -7.86 26.53 -1.83
C ASN A 75 -6.78 26.23 -2.88
N GLY A 76 -6.45 24.96 -3.13
CA GLY A 76 -5.41 24.57 -4.08
C GLY A 76 -4.01 25.07 -3.68
N VAL A 77 -3.76 25.22 -2.38
CA VAL A 77 -2.43 25.55 -1.85
C VAL A 77 -1.73 24.23 -1.50
N PRO A 78 -0.52 23.95 -2.00
CA PRO A 78 0.19 22.71 -1.70
C PRO A 78 0.26 22.41 -0.20
N VAL A 79 0.01 21.15 0.18
CA VAL A 79 0.15 20.67 1.55
C VAL A 79 1.61 20.26 1.73
N SER A 80 2.38 21.11 2.39
CA SER A 80 3.80 20.84 2.66
C SER A 80 3.99 19.67 3.61
N GLU A 81 5.09 18.94 3.46
CA GLU A 81 5.49 17.86 4.38
C GLU A 81 5.58 18.35 5.84
N TYR A 82 5.90 19.63 6.07
CA TYR A 82 5.91 20.21 7.42
C TYR A 82 4.53 20.15 8.12
N LEU A 83 3.43 20.26 7.36
CA LEU A 83 2.08 20.13 7.90
C LEU A 83 1.77 18.65 8.18
N CYS A 84 2.10 17.75 7.23
CA CYS A 84 1.94 16.31 7.42
C CYS A 84 2.70 15.82 8.65
N ASN A 85 3.99 16.14 8.76
CA ASN A 85 4.84 15.79 9.90
C ASN A 85 4.31 16.35 11.23
N ALA A 86 3.74 17.57 11.21
CA ALA A 86 3.13 18.16 12.40
C ALA A 86 1.84 17.44 12.83
N ILE A 87 1.10 16.84 11.90
CA ILE A 87 -0.09 16.01 12.17
C ILE A 87 0.33 14.62 12.65
N GLU A 88 1.20 13.94 11.90
CA GLU A 88 1.65 12.56 12.18
C GLU A 88 2.32 12.45 13.56
N SER A 89 3.09 13.46 13.97
CA SER A 89 3.76 13.47 15.28
C SER A 89 2.83 13.58 16.48
N ARG A 90 1.52 13.84 16.28
CA ARG A 90 0.56 14.07 17.36
C ARG A 90 -0.44 12.94 17.59
N HIS A 91 -0.49 11.93 16.72
CA HIS A 91 -1.43 10.79 16.83
C HIS A 91 -2.88 11.26 17.01
N ILE A 92 -3.38 12.05 16.04
CA ILE A 92 -4.70 12.68 16.05
C ILE A 92 -5.66 12.07 15.03
N GLU A 93 -5.56 10.75 14.84
CA GLU A 93 -6.27 10.00 13.80
C GLU A 93 -7.79 10.22 13.86
N GLU A 94 -8.37 10.33 15.06
CA GLU A 94 -9.80 10.61 15.26
C GLU A 94 -10.26 11.93 14.62
N LEU A 95 -9.42 12.97 14.65
CA LEU A 95 -9.73 14.27 14.04
C LEU A 95 -9.66 14.21 12.50
N LEU A 96 -8.94 13.24 11.94
CA LEU A 96 -8.79 13.04 10.50
C LEU A 96 -9.93 12.22 9.89
N LEU A 97 -10.64 11.39 10.68
CA LEU A 97 -11.73 10.54 10.18
C LEU A 97 -12.78 11.29 9.32
N PRO A 98 -13.22 12.51 9.65
CA PRO A 98 -14.18 13.23 8.81
C PRO A 98 -13.70 13.51 7.39
N LEU A 99 -12.39 13.55 7.13
CA LEU A 99 -11.83 13.75 5.79
C LEU A 99 -12.02 12.51 4.89
N LEU A 100 -12.21 11.31 5.46
CA LEU A 100 -12.52 10.09 4.71
C LEU A 100 -13.91 10.13 4.03
N SER A 101 -14.74 11.12 4.36
CA SER A 101 -16.00 11.42 3.68
C SER A 101 -15.93 12.70 2.82
N GLY A 102 -14.72 13.22 2.59
CA GLY A 102 -14.45 14.47 1.89
C GLY A 102 -14.29 14.34 0.38
N SER A 103 -13.56 15.28 -0.23
CA SER A 103 -13.09 15.15 -1.62
C SER A 103 -12.07 14.02 -1.76
N GLU A 104 -11.79 13.59 -3.00
CA GLU A 104 -10.77 12.57 -3.28
C GLU A 104 -9.38 12.95 -2.72
N ASP A 105 -9.00 14.23 -2.81
CA ASP A 105 -7.78 14.75 -2.17
C ASP A 105 -7.85 14.65 -0.63
N GLU A 106 -8.98 15.04 -0.01
CA GLU A 106 -9.15 14.91 1.46
C GLU A 106 -9.05 13.45 1.90
N ILE A 107 -9.66 12.52 1.15
CA ILE A 107 -9.58 11.07 1.39
C ILE A 107 -8.13 10.60 1.28
N SER A 108 -7.42 10.98 0.22
CA SER A 108 -6.05 10.56 -0.03
C SER A 108 -5.09 11.01 1.07
N TYR A 109 -5.19 12.27 1.51
CA TYR A 109 -4.41 12.76 2.66
C TYR A 109 -4.79 12.03 3.95
N ALA A 110 -6.08 11.83 4.21
CA ALA A 110 -6.52 11.14 5.41
C ALA A 110 -6.04 9.69 5.47
N LEU A 111 -6.11 8.94 4.37
CA LEU A 111 -5.60 7.57 4.31
C LEU A 111 -4.10 7.52 4.62
N ASN A 112 -3.31 8.38 4.00
CA ASN A 112 -1.87 8.43 4.23
C ASN A 112 -1.50 8.82 5.67
N LEU A 113 -2.18 9.83 6.23
CA LEU A 113 -1.89 10.35 7.57
C LEU A 113 -2.41 9.45 8.70
N ILE A 114 -3.51 8.72 8.48
CA ILE A 114 -4.06 7.78 9.47
C ILE A 114 -3.35 6.43 9.40
N GLY A 115 -3.06 5.95 8.18
CA GLY A 115 -2.45 4.63 7.95
C GLY A 115 -3.29 3.46 8.46
N SER A 116 -2.60 2.39 8.85
CA SER A 116 -3.23 1.19 9.44
C SER A 116 -3.67 1.48 10.89
N CYS A 117 -4.93 1.87 11.07
CA CYS A 117 -5.49 2.29 12.35
C CYS A 117 -6.84 1.64 12.66
N LYS A 118 -6.94 0.99 13.82
CA LYS A 118 -8.15 0.28 14.28
C LYS A 118 -9.38 1.18 14.38
N VAL A 119 -9.21 2.45 14.77
CA VAL A 119 -10.33 3.39 14.93
C VAL A 119 -10.94 3.77 13.58
N ALA A 120 -10.16 3.70 12.50
CA ALA A 120 -10.61 4.05 11.15
C ALA A 120 -11.28 2.89 10.39
N LEU A 121 -11.27 1.67 10.93
CA LEU A 121 -11.84 0.48 10.28
C LEU A 121 -13.27 0.67 9.76
N PRO A 122 -14.21 1.31 10.49
CA PRO A 122 -15.55 1.54 9.96
C PRO A 122 -15.56 2.39 8.68
N GLU A 123 -14.70 3.42 8.61
CA GLU A 123 -14.59 4.27 7.43
C GLU A 123 -13.86 3.58 6.28
N TYR A 124 -12.84 2.77 6.56
CA TYR A 124 -12.14 1.98 5.54
C TYR A 124 -13.06 0.92 4.93
N MET A 125 -13.84 0.21 5.75
CA MET A 125 -14.86 -0.73 5.25
C MET A 125 -15.93 -0.02 4.43
N ARG A 126 -16.36 1.19 4.84
CA ARG A 126 -17.28 2.01 4.04
C ARG A 126 -16.67 2.37 2.69
N LEU A 127 -15.45 2.89 2.66
CA LEU A 127 -14.74 3.30 1.44
C LEU A 127 -14.49 2.12 0.49
N LEU A 128 -14.15 0.94 1.00
CA LEU A 128 -14.05 -0.28 0.20
C LEU A 128 -15.33 -0.53 -0.63
N THR A 129 -16.49 -0.33 -0.01
CA THR A 129 -17.78 -0.60 -0.66
C THR A 129 -18.34 0.57 -1.48
N ALA A 130 -17.96 1.81 -1.18
CA ALA A 130 -18.62 3.01 -1.70
C ALA A 130 -17.72 3.91 -2.56
N SER A 131 -16.39 3.75 -2.51
CA SER A 131 -15.47 4.54 -3.32
C SER A 131 -15.47 4.08 -4.77
N ASP A 132 -15.55 5.03 -5.70
CA ASP A 132 -15.35 4.78 -7.13
C ASP A 132 -13.86 4.62 -7.49
N SER A 133 -12.95 5.20 -6.68
CA SER A 133 -11.50 5.11 -6.88
C SER A 133 -10.95 3.76 -6.43
N GLU A 134 -10.31 3.04 -7.36
CA GLU A 134 -9.64 1.77 -7.09
C GLU A 134 -8.44 1.94 -6.17
N ASP A 135 -7.66 3.01 -6.34
CA ASP A 135 -6.51 3.30 -5.48
C ASP A 135 -6.92 3.51 -4.02
N VAL A 136 -8.06 4.17 -3.79
CA VAL A 136 -8.65 4.31 -2.45
C VAL A 136 -9.04 2.95 -1.87
N ARG A 137 -9.66 2.08 -2.66
CA ARG A 137 -10.04 0.73 -2.20
C ARG A 137 -8.82 -0.14 -1.91
N ASN A 138 -7.81 -0.11 -2.79
CA ASN A 138 -6.55 -0.84 -2.61
C ASN A 138 -5.83 -0.40 -1.34
N THR A 139 -5.75 0.92 -1.11
CA THR A 139 -5.17 1.46 0.13
C THR A 139 -5.97 1.02 1.37
N CYS A 140 -7.30 1.09 1.31
CA CYS A 140 -8.15 0.66 2.43
C CYS A 140 -7.99 -0.84 2.72
N VAL A 141 -7.92 -1.71 1.71
CA VAL A 141 -7.79 -3.14 1.93
C VAL A 141 -6.44 -3.47 2.57
N ASP A 142 -5.38 -2.77 2.19
CA ASP A 142 -4.05 -2.95 2.77
C ASP A 142 -4.02 -2.61 4.26
N TYR A 143 -4.72 -1.56 4.68
CA TYR A 143 -4.85 -1.22 6.11
C TYR A 143 -5.79 -2.15 6.87
N VAL A 144 -6.91 -2.56 6.25
CA VAL A 144 -7.91 -3.40 6.92
C VAL A 144 -7.39 -4.81 7.19
N LYS A 145 -6.52 -5.36 6.33
CA LYS A 145 -5.93 -6.70 6.50
C LYS A 145 -5.18 -6.88 7.82
N ASP A 146 -4.57 -5.82 8.36
CA ASP A 146 -3.88 -5.87 9.66
C ASP A 146 -4.85 -6.14 10.83
N PHE A 147 -6.16 -5.94 10.61
CA PHE A 147 -7.23 -6.11 11.58
C PHE A 147 -8.33 -7.04 11.03
N ALA A 148 -7.96 -8.02 10.22
CA ALA A 148 -8.89 -8.90 9.51
C ALA A 148 -9.87 -9.62 10.45
N ASP A 149 -9.42 -10.03 11.64
CA ASP A 149 -10.29 -10.69 12.64
C ASP A 149 -11.37 -9.74 13.19
N GLU A 150 -11.05 -8.45 13.37
CA GLU A 150 -12.01 -7.43 13.82
C GLU A 150 -13.11 -7.14 12.80
N VAL A 151 -12.77 -7.15 11.51
CA VAL A 151 -13.74 -6.85 10.43
C VAL A 151 -14.39 -8.09 9.82
N LYS A 152 -14.01 -9.30 10.26
CA LYS A 152 -14.42 -10.59 9.70
C LYS A 152 -15.92 -10.68 9.44
N GLU A 153 -16.76 -10.36 10.42
CA GLU A 153 -18.22 -10.49 10.25
C GLU A 153 -18.75 -9.53 9.18
N HIS A 154 -18.18 -8.32 9.08
CA HIS A 154 -18.56 -7.36 8.06
C HIS A 154 -18.10 -7.80 6.67
N ALA A 155 -16.89 -8.35 6.56
CA ALA A 155 -16.36 -8.90 5.31
C ALA A 155 -17.18 -10.13 4.84
N LEU A 156 -17.55 -11.05 5.74
CA LEU A 156 -18.43 -12.18 5.45
C LEU A 156 -19.80 -11.73 4.94
N GLU A 157 -20.38 -10.71 5.58
CA GLU A 157 -21.68 -10.17 5.18
C GLU A 157 -21.63 -9.51 3.79
N ASN A 158 -20.61 -8.70 3.53
CA ASN A 158 -20.42 -8.03 2.23
C ASN A 158 -20.14 -9.03 1.12
N TYR A 159 -19.30 -10.04 1.37
CA TYR A 159 -19.05 -11.13 0.42
C TYR A 159 -20.35 -11.85 0.05
N LYS A 160 -21.17 -12.20 1.05
CA LYS A 160 -22.47 -12.86 0.83
C LYS A 160 -23.43 -12.01 -0.02
N LYS A 161 -23.35 -10.68 0.09
CA LYS A 161 -24.15 -9.73 -0.70
C LYS A 161 -23.56 -9.49 -2.10
N GLY A 162 -22.38 -10.03 -2.41
CA GLY A 162 -21.66 -9.77 -3.66
C GLY A 162 -21.09 -8.36 -3.74
N VAL A 163 -20.89 -7.69 -2.60
CA VAL A 163 -20.31 -6.34 -2.55
C VAL A 163 -18.80 -6.50 -2.46
N GLN A 164 -18.10 -6.10 -3.54
CA GLN A 164 -16.64 -6.08 -3.60
C GLN A 164 -16.00 -7.43 -3.19
N PRO A 165 -16.46 -8.56 -3.77
CA PRO A 165 -16.13 -9.89 -3.26
C PRO A 165 -14.63 -10.21 -3.26
N GLU A 166 -13.86 -9.66 -4.19
CA GLU A 166 -12.42 -9.85 -4.28
C GLU A 166 -11.70 -9.26 -3.06
N TYR A 167 -11.97 -7.99 -2.72
CA TYR A 167 -11.44 -7.36 -1.51
C TYR A 167 -11.90 -8.08 -0.23
N MET A 168 -13.15 -8.56 -0.18
CA MET A 168 -13.63 -9.30 0.99
C MET A 168 -12.87 -10.62 1.16
N LEU A 169 -12.62 -11.37 0.07
CA LEU A 169 -11.79 -12.58 0.13
C LEU A 169 -10.37 -12.27 0.60
N GLU A 170 -9.79 -11.19 0.10
CA GLU A 170 -8.45 -10.79 0.47
C GLU A 170 -8.34 -10.48 1.98
N ILE A 171 -9.30 -9.74 2.54
CA ILE A 171 -9.39 -9.48 3.99
C ILE A 171 -9.54 -10.79 4.76
N LEU A 172 -10.49 -11.65 4.35
CA LEU A 172 -10.77 -12.91 5.03
C LEU A 172 -9.58 -13.88 5.02
N SER A 173 -8.75 -13.82 3.97
CA SER A 173 -7.50 -14.59 3.89
C SER A 173 -6.48 -14.23 4.98
N ARG A 174 -6.62 -13.06 5.62
CA ARG A 174 -5.72 -12.57 6.68
C ARG A 174 -6.26 -12.79 8.09
N CYS A 175 -7.45 -13.36 8.26
CA CYS A 175 -7.96 -13.74 9.57
C CYS A 175 -7.03 -14.76 10.24
N THR A 176 -6.66 -14.51 11.49
CA THR A 176 -5.82 -15.43 12.27
C THR A 176 -6.64 -16.38 13.13
N VAL A 177 -7.89 -16.02 13.44
CA VAL A 177 -8.81 -16.88 14.19
C VAL A 177 -9.50 -17.84 13.22
N ARG A 178 -9.30 -19.15 13.46
CA ARG A 178 -9.92 -20.21 12.65
C ARG A 178 -11.44 -20.11 12.69
N ASP A 179 -12.05 -20.15 11.51
CA ASP A 179 -13.49 -20.04 11.31
C ASP A 179 -13.89 -20.86 10.09
N GLU A 180 -14.75 -21.86 10.28
CA GLU A 180 -15.18 -22.75 9.21
C GLU A 180 -15.80 -22.01 8.03
N ARG A 181 -16.52 -20.90 8.29
CA ARG A 181 -17.15 -20.10 7.22
C ARG A 181 -16.09 -19.46 6.32
N VAL A 182 -14.98 -19.01 6.91
CA VAL A 182 -13.87 -18.39 6.18
C VAL A 182 -13.14 -19.47 5.38
N PHE A 183 -12.81 -20.58 6.02
CA PHE A 183 -12.16 -21.71 5.35
C PHE A 183 -12.98 -22.21 4.15
N ASP A 184 -14.27 -22.47 4.33
CA ASP A 184 -15.16 -22.92 3.27
C ASP A 184 -15.24 -21.93 2.10
N LEU A 185 -15.23 -20.62 2.39
CA LEU A 185 -15.25 -19.57 1.37
C LEU A 185 -13.95 -19.54 0.56
N LEU A 186 -12.79 -19.59 1.23
CA LEU A 186 -11.50 -19.60 0.55
C LEU A 186 -11.32 -20.86 -0.31
N ILE A 187 -11.70 -22.03 0.21
CA ILE A 187 -11.69 -23.29 -0.56
C ILE A 187 -12.63 -23.21 -1.75
N LYS A 188 -13.84 -22.67 -1.57
CA LYS A 188 -14.78 -22.51 -2.68
C LYS A 188 -14.19 -21.59 -3.75
N ALA A 189 -13.64 -20.44 -3.37
CA ALA A 189 -13.01 -19.50 -4.29
C ALA A 189 -11.90 -20.17 -5.09
N PHE A 190 -10.99 -20.87 -4.41
CA PHE A 190 -9.90 -21.64 -5.02
C PHE A 190 -10.39 -22.70 -6.02
N ARG A 191 -11.39 -23.50 -5.65
CA ARG A 191 -11.90 -24.58 -6.51
C ARG A 191 -12.63 -24.09 -7.75
N THR A 192 -13.14 -22.85 -7.73
CA THR A 192 -13.82 -22.23 -8.87
C THR A 192 -12.95 -21.20 -9.57
N ALA A 193 -11.67 -21.06 -9.19
CA ALA A 193 -10.75 -20.14 -9.81
C ALA A 193 -10.38 -20.66 -11.21
N ASP A 194 -10.62 -19.83 -12.22
CA ASP A 194 -10.18 -20.05 -13.59
C ASP A 194 -8.89 -19.23 -13.82
N GLU A 195 -9.03 -17.93 -14.07
CA GLU A 195 -7.90 -17.02 -14.33
C GLU A 195 -7.13 -16.57 -13.06
N ASN A 196 -7.72 -16.75 -11.87
CA ASN A 196 -7.22 -16.22 -10.60
C ASN A 196 -6.68 -17.30 -9.65
N LEU A 197 -6.22 -18.42 -10.21
CA LEU A 197 -5.80 -19.59 -9.44
C LEU A 197 -4.61 -19.28 -8.51
N ALA A 198 -3.54 -18.68 -9.03
CA ALA A 198 -2.39 -18.24 -8.23
C ALA A 198 -2.81 -17.35 -7.02
N MET A 199 -3.67 -16.35 -7.27
CA MET A 199 -4.16 -15.47 -6.20
C MET A 199 -4.97 -16.24 -5.13
N CYS A 200 -5.84 -17.17 -5.54
CA CYS A 200 -6.59 -17.96 -4.59
C CYS A 200 -5.70 -18.94 -3.79
N ALA A 201 -4.64 -19.47 -4.40
CA ALA A 201 -3.64 -20.28 -3.71
C ALA A 201 -2.90 -19.46 -2.63
N SER A 202 -2.52 -18.22 -2.95
CA SER A 202 -1.86 -17.33 -1.99
C SER A 202 -2.77 -16.96 -0.81
N TYR A 203 -4.09 -16.84 -1.03
CA TYR A 203 -5.05 -16.65 0.06
C TYR A 203 -5.14 -17.86 1.01
N LEU A 204 -5.08 -19.09 0.48
CA LEU A 204 -5.04 -20.29 1.32
C LEU A 204 -3.75 -20.36 2.14
N ALA A 205 -2.61 -20.02 1.53
CA ALA A 205 -1.32 -19.92 2.20
C ALA A 205 -1.32 -18.87 3.31
N ALA A 206 -1.85 -17.68 3.02
CA ALA A 206 -1.96 -16.57 3.97
C ALA A 206 -2.89 -16.91 5.14
N TYR A 207 -4.01 -17.58 4.88
CA TYR A 207 -4.90 -18.04 5.94
C TYR A 207 -4.21 -19.09 6.80
N GLY A 208 -3.42 -19.98 6.21
CA GLY A 208 -2.52 -20.87 6.93
C GLY A 208 -3.20 -22.11 7.54
N ASP A 209 -4.36 -22.52 7.05
CA ASP A 209 -5.06 -23.73 7.54
C ASP A 209 -4.60 -24.96 6.76
N GLU A 210 -3.87 -25.87 7.42
CA GLU A 210 -3.29 -27.07 6.80
C GLU A 210 -4.33 -27.98 6.11
N ARG A 211 -5.61 -27.87 6.47
CA ARG A 211 -6.70 -28.60 5.80
C ARG A 211 -6.85 -28.22 4.33
N ALA A 212 -6.24 -27.11 3.88
CA ALA A 212 -6.17 -26.74 2.47
C ALA A 212 -5.19 -27.61 1.66
N LEU A 213 -4.21 -28.27 2.30
CA LEU A 213 -3.17 -29.05 1.62
C LEU A 213 -3.70 -30.07 0.61
N PRO A 214 -4.70 -30.92 0.92
CA PRO A 214 -5.21 -31.89 -0.06
C PRO A 214 -5.75 -31.24 -1.33
N TYR A 215 -6.37 -30.07 -1.23
CA TYR A 215 -6.92 -29.34 -2.37
C TYR A 215 -5.83 -28.74 -3.24
N LEU A 216 -4.79 -28.19 -2.62
CA LEU A 216 -3.62 -27.66 -3.33
C LEU A 216 -2.84 -28.79 -4.03
N MET A 217 -2.62 -29.91 -3.33
CA MET A 217 -1.96 -31.10 -3.85
C MET A 217 -2.74 -31.76 -4.99
N GLU A 218 -4.07 -31.71 -4.98
CA GLU A 218 -4.88 -32.17 -6.11
C GLU A 218 -4.73 -31.23 -7.31
N LYS A 219 -4.80 -29.91 -7.08
CA LYS A 219 -4.81 -28.93 -8.18
C LYS A 219 -3.45 -28.78 -8.86
N ILE A 220 -2.34 -28.95 -8.16
CA ILE A 220 -0.99 -28.86 -8.73
C ILE A 220 -0.66 -30.00 -9.71
N GLU A 221 -1.43 -31.09 -9.69
CA GLU A 221 -1.30 -32.21 -10.64
C GLU A 221 -1.94 -31.92 -12.00
N ASP A 222 -2.72 -30.84 -12.10
CA ASP A 222 -3.34 -30.41 -13.34
C ASP A 222 -2.26 -30.03 -14.37
N GLU A 223 -2.27 -30.69 -15.53
CA GLU A 223 -1.25 -30.51 -16.57
C GLU A 223 -1.42 -29.19 -17.32
N ASP A 224 -2.62 -28.61 -17.29
CA ASP A 224 -2.99 -27.41 -18.06
C ASP A 224 -2.71 -26.08 -17.33
N ILE A 225 -2.26 -26.13 -16.07
CA ILE A 225 -1.93 -24.91 -15.30
C ILE A 225 -0.68 -24.22 -15.87
N SER A 226 -0.67 -22.89 -15.77
CA SER A 226 0.49 -22.09 -16.17
C SER A 226 1.69 -22.28 -15.24
N TYR A 227 2.87 -21.87 -15.68
CA TYR A 227 4.06 -21.84 -14.83
C TYR A 227 3.87 -20.96 -13.58
N ALA A 228 3.19 -19.83 -13.73
CA ALA A 228 2.91 -18.92 -12.62
C ALA A 228 1.99 -19.57 -11.57
N ASP A 229 0.91 -20.22 -12.01
CA ASP A 229 0.01 -20.95 -11.12
C ASP A 229 0.73 -22.10 -10.42
N PHE A 230 1.58 -22.84 -11.14
CA PHE A 230 2.39 -23.91 -10.57
C PHE A 230 3.32 -23.41 -9.46
N GLN A 231 4.04 -22.30 -9.69
CA GLN A 231 4.91 -21.71 -8.66
C GLN A 231 4.13 -21.32 -7.42
N GLU A 232 2.97 -20.70 -7.58
CA GLU A 232 2.20 -20.21 -6.44
C GLU A 232 1.49 -21.33 -5.68
N LEU A 233 1.02 -22.37 -6.37
CA LEU A 233 0.54 -23.61 -5.74
C LEU A 233 1.64 -24.28 -4.93
N LYS A 234 2.86 -24.37 -5.50
CA LYS A 234 4.01 -24.94 -4.81
C LYS A 234 4.37 -24.13 -3.55
N PHE A 235 4.43 -22.80 -3.66
CA PHE A 235 4.64 -21.91 -2.52
C PHE A 235 3.57 -22.12 -1.44
N ALA A 236 2.30 -22.18 -1.82
CA ALA A 236 1.21 -22.41 -0.88
C ALA A 236 1.30 -23.77 -0.17
N ILE A 237 1.66 -24.84 -0.89
CA ILE A 237 1.89 -26.17 -0.34
C ILE A 237 3.02 -26.13 0.70
N GLU A 238 4.16 -25.52 0.37
CA GLU A 238 5.32 -25.42 1.25
C GLU A 238 5.03 -24.55 2.49
N ALA A 239 4.32 -23.44 2.31
CA ALA A 239 3.90 -22.55 3.41
C ALA A 239 3.00 -23.28 4.43
N LEU A 240 2.21 -24.25 3.98
CA LEU A 240 1.36 -25.10 4.82
C LEU A 240 2.07 -26.37 5.32
N GLY A 241 3.36 -26.54 5.04
CA GLY A 241 4.18 -27.67 5.52
C GLY A 241 4.12 -28.92 4.65
N GLY A 242 3.54 -28.85 3.45
CA GLY A 242 3.59 -29.91 2.45
C GLY A 242 4.87 -29.85 1.60
N THR A 243 5.06 -30.86 0.75
CA THR A 243 6.13 -30.89 -0.25
C THR A 243 5.61 -31.37 -1.59
N TYR A 244 6.13 -30.82 -2.68
CA TYR A 244 5.84 -31.25 -4.05
C TYR A 244 7.13 -31.38 -4.86
N ASP A 245 7.55 -32.63 -5.08
CA ASP A 245 8.85 -32.98 -5.65
C ASP A 245 8.80 -33.44 -7.12
N LYS A 246 7.60 -33.48 -7.73
CA LYS A 246 7.46 -33.92 -9.11
C LYS A 246 8.02 -32.86 -10.06
N GLU A 247 8.84 -33.29 -11.01
CA GLU A 247 9.31 -32.46 -12.11
C GLU A 247 8.16 -32.19 -13.08
N ARG A 248 8.06 -30.95 -13.57
CA ARG A 248 7.08 -30.48 -14.54
C ARG A 248 7.81 -29.77 -15.68
N ASP A 249 7.34 -29.98 -16.90
CA ASP A 249 7.86 -29.30 -18.08
C ASP A 249 6.94 -28.13 -18.46
N PHE A 250 7.48 -26.91 -18.41
CA PHE A 250 6.81 -25.68 -18.82
C PHE A 250 7.49 -25.03 -20.03
N SER A 251 8.28 -25.79 -20.81
CA SER A 251 9.02 -25.26 -21.96
C SER A 251 8.14 -24.65 -23.06
N SER A 252 6.86 -25.00 -23.10
CA SER A 252 5.86 -24.41 -24.00
C SER A 252 5.12 -23.20 -23.41
N ASP A 253 5.34 -22.86 -22.14
CA ASP A 253 4.70 -21.73 -21.46
C ASP A 253 5.40 -20.40 -21.86
N PRO A 254 4.67 -19.42 -22.44
CA PRO A 254 5.25 -18.16 -22.86
C PRO A 254 5.86 -17.33 -21.73
N TYR A 255 5.27 -17.40 -20.54
CA TYR A 255 5.75 -16.69 -19.35
C TYR A 255 7.02 -17.34 -18.80
N TYR A 256 7.10 -18.68 -18.81
CA TYR A 256 8.32 -19.40 -18.46
C TYR A 256 9.50 -19.04 -19.39
N GLU A 257 9.28 -18.99 -20.70
CA GLU A 257 10.31 -18.57 -21.66
C GLU A 257 10.68 -17.07 -21.51
N LEU A 258 9.74 -16.21 -21.12
CA LEU A 258 10.03 -14.81 -20.80
C LEU A 258 10.94 -14.70 -19.56
N ILE A 259 10.62 -15.40 -18.47
CA ILE A 259 11.47 -15.42 -17.26
C ILE A 259 12.85 -15.96 -17.59
N LYS A 260 12.94 -17.07 -18.33
CA LYS A 260 14.22 -17.68 -18.71
C LYS A 260 15.05 -16.74 -19.60
N SER A 261 14.44 -16.06 -20.56
CA SER A 261 15.16 -15.12 -21.44
C SER A 261 15.68 -13.88 -20.69
N HIS A 262 14.98 -13.43 -19.64
CA HIS A 262 15.43 -12.31 -18.79
C HIS A 262 16.37 -12.77 -17.65
N GLY A 263 16.20 -13.98 -17.13
CA GLY A 263 17.05 -14.60 -16.10
C GLY A 263 18.41 -15.07 -16.64
N VAL A 264 18.55 -15.25 -17.96
CA VAL A 264 19.85 -15.48 -18.62
C VAL A 264 20.67 -14.18 -18.77
N ILE A 265 20.16 -13.02 -18.32
CA ILE A 265 20.91 -11.76 -18.24
C ILE A 265 21.64 -11.60 -16.89
N ASP A 266 21.63 -12.61 -16.01
CA ASP A 266 22.69 -12.73 -15.01
C ASP A 266 23.99 -13.19 -15.70
N ILE A 267 24.71 -12.20 -16.20
CA ILE A 267 26.08 -12.28 -16.68
C ILE A 267 26.90 -13.06 -15.64
N ASP A 268 27.44 -14.21 -16.04
CA ASP A 268 28.48 -14.93 -15.32
C ASP A 268 29.73 -14.02 -15.25
N ILE A 269 29.77 -13.15 -14.23
CA ILE A 269 30.81 -12.13 -14.02
C ILE A 269 32.19 -12.75 -13.72
N PHE A 270 32.26 -14.08 -13.61
CA PHE A 270 33.49 -14.83 -13.38
C PHE A 270 34.05 -15.50 -14.63
N LYS A 271 33.44 -15.32 -15.81
CA LYS A 271 33.87 -16.04 -17.01
C LYS A 271 35.19 -15.55 -17.62
N ASP A 272 35.70 -14.39 -17.21
CA ASP A 272 36.96 -13.81 -17.73
C ASP A 272 37.94 -13.39 -16.63
N ILE A 273 38.31 -14.34 -15.74
CA ILE A 273 39.56 -14.20 -14.97
C ILE A 273 40.47 -15.39 -15.31
N LYS A 274 41.41 -15.14 -16.24
CA LYS A 274 42.69 -15.86 -16.38
C LYS A 274 43.83 -14.87 -16.34
#